data_AF-A0A8J3YBB4-F1
#
_entry.id   AF-A0A8J3YBB4-F1
#
_cell.length_a   1.000
_cell.length_b   1.000
_cell.length_c   1.000
_cell.angle_alpha   90.00
_cell.angle_beta   90.00
_cell.angle_gamma   90.00
#
_symmetry.space_group_name_H-M   'P 1'
#
loop_
_entity.id
_entity.type
_entity.pdbx_description
1 polymer ?
#
loop_
_entity_poly.entity_id
_entity_poly.type
_entity_poly.pdbx_seq_one_letter_code
_entity_poly.pdbx_strand_id
1 'polypeptide(L)' 'MVTHDPVAAAAADAVLFLADGRIVGELAAPTADAVAERLAHLADRVVAA' A
#
# COMPACT_ATOMS: atom_id res chain seq x y z
N MET A 1 1.43 -8.40 -8.84
CA MET A 1 1.28 -7.16 -9.64
C MET A 1 1.76 -5.98 -8.79
N VAL A 2 2.23 -4.89 -9.42
CA VAL A 2 2.54 -3.63 -8.71
C VAL A 2 1.55 -2.57 -9.19
N THR A 3 0.91 -1.87 -8.26
CA THR A 3 -0.05 -0.80 -8.57
C THR A 3 -0.08 0.23 -7.45
N HIS A 4 -0.42 1.47 -7.80
CA HIS A 4 -0.76 2.53 -6.84
C HIS A 4 -2.29 2.73 -6.73
N ASP A 5 -3.07 1.96 -7.50
CA ASP A 5 -4.53 2.00 -7.44
C ASP A 5 -5.03 1.08 -6.31
N PRO A 6 -5.68 1.64 -5.27
CA PRO A 6 -6.22 0.86 -4.15
C PRO A 6 -7.34 -0.11 -4.56
N VAL A 7 -8.15 0.22 -5.58
CA VAL A 7 -9.24 -0.65 -6.04
C VAL A 7 -8.67 -1.91 -6.68
N ALA A 8 -7.67 -1.75 -7.54
CA ALA A 8 -6.98 -2.89 -8.15
C ALA A 8 -6.23 -3.74 -7.11
N ALA A 9 -5.61 -3.12 -6.09
CA ALA A 9 -4.90 -3.83 -5.03
C ALA A 9 -5.84 -4.66 -4.13
N ALA A 10 -7.05 -4.15 -3.85
CA ALA A 10 -8.05 -4.83 -3.03
C ALA A 10 -8.59 -6.12 -3.65
N ALA A 11 -8.32 -6.38 -4.93
CA ALA A 11 -8.66 -7.64 -5.59
C ALA A 11 -7.70 -8.80 -5.26
N ALA A 12 -6.57 -8.52 -4.58
CA ALA A 12 -5.61 -9.54 -4.16
C ALA A 12 -5.94 -10.11 -2.77
N ASP A 13 -5.46 -11.32 -2.48
CA ASP A 13 -5.59 -11.92 -1.14
C ASP A 13 -4.77 -11.16 -0.09
N ALA A 14 -3.64 -10.58 -0.51
CA ALA A 14 -2.76 -9.78 0.33
C ALA A 14 -2.06 -8.67 -0.46
N VAL A 15 -1.74 -7.57 0.23
CA VAL A 15 -1.01 -6.41 -0.32
C VAL A 15 0.23 -6.16 0.54
N LEU A 16 1.39 -6.09 -0.10
CA LEU A 16 2.66 -5.69 0.52
C LEU A 16 2.99 -4.24 0.17
N PHE A 17 3.40 -3.47 1.16
CA PHE A 17 3.81 -2.08 1.00
C PHE A 17 5.33 -1.99 1.01
N LEU A 18 5.87 -1.30 0.00
CA LEU A 18 7.31 -1.12 -0.18
C LEU A 18 7.69 0.34 -0.03
N ALA A 19 8.79 0.60 0.67
CA ALA A 19 9.46 1.90 0.69
C ALA A 19 10.98 1.66 0.74
N ASP A 20 11.74 2.43 -0.04
CA ASP A 20 13.21 2.33 -0.11
C ASP A 20 13.74 0.91 -0.34
N GLY A 21 13.07 0.16 -1.23
CA GLY A 21 13.40 -1.23 -1.56
C GLY A 21 13.12 -2.24 -0.44
N ARG A 22 12.43 -1.85 0.62
CA ARG A 22 12.10 -2.72 1.76
C ARG A 22 10.60 -2.86 1.95
N ILE A 23 10.16 -4.03 2.41
CA ILE A 23 8.78 -4.24 2.85
C ILE A 23 8.59 -3.51 4.17
N VAL A 24 7.63 -2.59 4.22
CA VAL A 24 7.33 -1.74 5.38
C VAL A 24 5.92 -1.95 5.92
N GLY A 25 5.17 -2.89 5.34
CA GLY A 25 3.85 -3.28 5.82
C GLY A 25 3.18 -4.32 4.94
N GLU A 26 2.12 -4.90 5.48
CA GLU A 26 1.29 -5.90 4.82
C GLU A 26 -0.17 -5.70 5.26
N LEU A 27 -1.11 -5.98 4.35
CA LEU A 27 -2.53 -6.13 4.65
C LEU A 27 -3.01 -7.46 4.08
N ALA A 28 -3.57 -8.31 4.94
CA ALA A 28 -4.30 -9.51 4.55
C ALA A 28 -5.79 -9.18 4.36
N ALA A 29 -6.44 -9.81 3.37
CA ALA A 29 -7.83 -9.53 2.99
C ALA A 29 -8.09 -8.01 2.82
N PRO A 30 -7.37 -7.33 1.90
CA PRO A 30 -7.38 -5.88 1.76
C PRO A 30 -8.75 -5.33 1.33
N THR A 31 -9.10 -4.15 1.83
CA THR A 31 -10.17 -3.31 1.26
C THR A 31 -9.56 -2.11 0.55
N ALA A 32 -10.28 -1.54 -0.43
CA ALA A 32 -9.79 -0.38 -1.18
C ALA A 32 -9.48 0.81 -0.24
N ASP A 33 -10.36 1.07 0.73
CA ASP A 33 -10.18 2.15 1.70
C ASP A 33 -8.91 1.96 2.55
N ALA A 34 -8.69 0.74 3.08
CA ALA A 34 -7.51 0.46 3.89
C ALA A 34 -6.20 0.57 3.10
N VAL A 35 -6.21 0.17 1.82
CA VAL A 35 -5.06 0.34 0.93
C VAL A 35 -4.82 1.82 0.64
N ALA A 36 -5.87 2.59 0.36
CA ALA A 36 -5.76 4.02 0.06
C ALA A 36 -5.18 4.80 1.25
N GLU A 37 -5.68 4.54 2.46
CA GLU A 37 -5.16 5.12 3.70
C GLU A 37 -3.68 4.79 3.89
N ARG A 38 -3.30 3.52 3.70
CA ARG A 38 -1.90 3.10 3.86
C ARG A 38 -0.98 3.75 2.83
N LEU A 39 -1.42 3.91 1.58
CA LEU A 39 -0.66 4.59 0.53
C LEU A 39 -0.46 6.08 0.83
N ALA A 40 -1.51 6.77 1.30
CA ALA A 40 -1.40 8.19 1.69
C ALA A 40 -0.35 8.38 2.79
N HIS A 41 -0.37 7.56 3.84
CA HIS A 41 0.63 7.60 4.90
C HIS A 41 2.05 7.26 4.42
N LEU A 42 2.20 6.38 3.43
CA LEU A 42 3.51 6.11 2.83
C LEU A 42 4.02 7.31 2.03
N ALA A 43 3.16 7.98 1.27
CA ALA A 43 3.52 9.16 0.49
C ALA A 43 4.03 10.31 1.38
N ASP A 44 3.35 10.56 2.51
CA ASP A 44 3.76 11.59 3.47
C ASP A 44 5.18 11.34 4.03
N ARG A 45 5.53 10.06 4.24
CA ARG A 45 6.86 9.67 4.73
C ARG A 45 7.95 9.86 3.69
N VAL A 46 7.64 9.67 2.41
CA VAL A 46 8.59 9.89 1.31
C VAL A 46 8.84 11.37 1.08
N VAL A 47 7.82 12.22 1.21
CA VAL A 47 7.98 13.69 1.07
C VAL A 47 8.76 14.31 2.23
N ALA A 48 8.69 13.70 3.41
CA ALA A 48 9.41 14.17 4.59
C ALA A 48 10.89 13.77 4.65
N ALA A 49 11.36 12.90 3.75
CA ALA A 49 12.73 12.39 3.70
C ALA A 49 13.57 13.08 2.62
#